data_AF-A0AA38L918-F1
#
_entry.id   AF-A0AA38L918-F1
#
_cell.length_a   1.000
_cell.length_b   1.000
_cell.length_c   1.000
_cell.angle_alpha   90.00
_cell.angle_beta   90.00
_cell.angle_gamma   90.00
#
_symmetry.space_group_name_H-M   'P 1'
#
loop_
_entity.id
_entity.type
_entity.pdbx_description
1 polymer ?
#
loop_
_entity_poly.entity_id
_entity_poly.type
_entity_poly.pdbx_seq_one_letter_code
_entity_poly.pdbx_strand_id
1 'polypeptide(L)'
;AVDDHKYSVPPITCIVSDSYMSCTAEVAANLGVPRVIFWTCCTANSIAQTNANFLLSQGHIPVKEGDLISKDKLITCLPGKIPPIRPTDIVSFYREQHVSETIYSAFLYESHMQNIADYILVNTFEELEGGKDAQTGLSINGCPALAIGPVSLPNFLEGRNSMYSMWEEDKTCLQWLDAQPKGSVIYVSFGSIAIKSKKQLHELALGLEGSGYPFLWVLRSDIAEGKSMELPEGFKERTKDRSLVVSWTKQLEVLSHPSIGGFLTHNGWNSTLEAISMGVPMIGWPYFSDQFINCRFAKDVWKVGLDFEGVDANGLKLVTKQEVENTLKDLIEGFIGKEMLRNITILKDVAAKAVKPGGTSSTNLDTFVEDMRKGLIMALVKRVYTDVNKSKKYLGPLVDALGVSETEQDVESRDKKDSSESTSSKDWGSDPKESDEVVLGLHKLKEKMGVDNPIMVEKRNV
;
A
#
# COMPACT_ATOMS: atom_id res chain seq x y z
N ALA A 1 -30.99 -35.68 -6.64
CA ALA A 1 -29.95 -35.48 -7.66
C ALA A 1 -30.35 -34.30 -8.54
N VAL A 2 -29.98 -33.09 -8.12
CA VAL A 2 -29.68 -31.96 -9.01
C VAL A 2 -28.43 -31.35 -8.39
N ASP A 3 -27.34 -31.50 -9.12
CA ASP A 3 -25.99 -31.10 -8.76
C ASP A 3 -25.89 -29.58 -8.95
N ASP A 4 -26.10 -28.82 -7.86
CA ASP A 4 -26.07 -27.35 -7.86
C ASP A 4 -24.67 -26.84 -7.46
N HIS A 5 -23.62 -27.56 -7.87
CA HIS A 5 -22.25 -27.04 -7.93
C HIS A 5 -22.11 -25.99 -9.06
N LYS A 6 -22.95 -24.95 -9.04
CA LYS A 6 -22.57 -23.67 -9.64
C LYS A 6 -21.43 -23.14 -8.79
N TYR A 7 -20.27 -22.94 -9.42
CA TYR A 7 -19.12 -22.23 -8.88
C TYR A 7 -19.59 -20.94 -8.18
N SER A 8 -19.87 -21.01 -6.88
CA SER A 8 -20.28 -19.84 -6.11
C SER A 8 -19.01 -19.03 -5.92
N VAL A 9 -18.92 -17.90 -6.60
CA VAL A 9 -17.85 -16.93 -6.35
C VAL A 9 -17.82 -16.68 -4.84
N PRO A 10 -16.67 -16.86 -4.17
CA PRO A 10 -16.59 -16.62 -2.73
C PRO A 10 -17.09 -15.21 -2.39
N PRO A 11 -17.83 -15.03 -1.29
CA PRO A 11 -18.31 -13.71 -0.92
C PRO A 11 -17.11 -12.78 -0.67
N ILE A 12 -17.25 -11.51 -1.06
CA ILE A 12 -16.27 -10.46 -0.72
C ILE A 12 -16.23 -10.33 0.81
N THR A 13 -15.03 -10.37 1.38
CA THR A 13 -14.82 -10.32 2.84
C THR A 13 -14.28 -8.98 3.32
N CYS A 14 -13.63 -8.21 2.45
CA CYS A 14 -13.14 -6.86 2.70
C CYS A 14 -12.87 -6.15 1.36
N ILE A 15 -12.71 -4.83 1.39
CA ILE A 15 -12.20 -4.05 0.26
C ILE A 15 -10.86 -3.44 0.65
N VAL A 16 -9.80 -3.86 -0.02
CA VAL A 16 -8.48 -3.23 0.08
C VAL A 16 -8.35 -2.24 -1.08
N SER A 17 -8.04 -0.99 -0.78
CA SER A 17 -7.91 0.05 -1.80
C SER A 17 -6.79 1.03 -1.48
N ASP A 18 -6.28 1.68 -2.52
CA ASP A 18 -5.38 2.84 -2.36
C ASP A 18 -6.04 3.94 -1.50
N SER A 19 -5.22 4.70 -0.77
CA SER A 19 -5.64 5.81 0.09
C SER A 19 -6.40 6.93 -0.60
N TYR A 20 -6.30 7.07 -1.92
CA TYR A 20 -7.03 8.07 -2.72
C TYR A 20 -8.31 7.53 -3.36
N MET A 21 -8.67 6.27 -3.10
CA MET A 21 -9.91 5.67 -3.63
C MET A 21 -11.05 5.83 -2.61
N SER A 22 -11.40 7.08 -2.29
CA SER A 22 -12.45 7.43 -1.31
C SER A 22 -13.81 6.79 -1.60
N CYS A 23 -14.14 6.59 -2.87
CA CYS A 23 -15.39 5.94 -3.31
C CYS A 23 -15.60 4.54 -2.69
N THR A 24 -14.53 3.86 -2.29
CA THR A 24 -14.60 2.53 -1.67
C THR A 24 -15.24 2.53 -0.28
N ALA A 25 -15.32 3.69 0.40
CA ALA A 25 -16.02 3.83 1.67
C ALA A 25 -17.50 3.47 1.55
N GLU A 26 -18.18 4.04 0.56
CA GLU A 26 -19.60 3.77 0.33
C GLU A 26 -19.83 2.33 -0.14
N VAL A 27 -18.95 1.82 -1.01
CA VAL A 27 -19.04 0.43 -1.49
C VAL A 27 -18.87 -0.57 -0.34
N ALA A 28 -17.89 -0.36 0.54
CA ALA A 28 -17.66 -1.21 1.71
C ALA A 28 -18.84 -1.16 2.68
N ALA A 29 -19.37 0.04 2.95
CA ALA A 29 -20.54 0.23 3.80
C ALA A 29 -21.78 -0.49 3.23
N ASN A 30 -22.06 -0.35 1.94
CA ASN A 30 -23.20 -0.99 1.27
C ASN A 30 -23.09 -2.51 1.24
N LEU A 31 -21.88 -3.05 1.13
CA LEU A 31 -21.62 -4.49 1.20
C LEU A 31 -21.55 -5.02 2.64
N GLY A 32 -21.44 -4.13 3.64
CA GLY A 32 -21.26 -4.49 5.04
C GLY A 32 -19.95 -5.24 5.29
N VAL A 33 -18.88 -4.85 4.60
CA VAL A 33 -17.53 -5.44 4.72
C VAL A 33 -16.53 -4.38 5.15
N PRO A 34 -15.41 -4.75 5.81
CA PRO A 34 -14.39 -3.79 6.21
C PRO A 34 -13.74 -3.08 5.02
N ARG A 35 -13.50 -1.77 5.16
CA ARG A 35 -12.62 -0.98 4.28
C ARG A 35 -11.21 -0.96 4.84
N VAL A 36 -10.27 -1.44 4.03
CA VAL A 36 -8.84 -1.47 4.32
C VAL A 36 -8.14 -0.48 3.41
N ILE A 37 -7.49 0.53 3.98
CA ILE A 37 -6.68 1.47 3.21
C ILE A 37 -5.24 0.96 3.11
N PHE A 38 -4.71 0.93 1.89
CA PHE A 38 -3.30 0.66 1.62
C PHE A 38 -2.58 1.95 1.22
N TRP A 39 -1.65 2.39 2.07
CA TRP A 39 -0.81 3.56 1.83
C TRP A 39 0.45 3.18 1.03
N THR A 40 0.63 3.87 -0.08
CA THR A 40 1.79 3.73 -0.98
C THR A 40 2.86 4.81 -0.76
N CYS A 41 2.80 5.53 0.35
CA CYS A 41 3.78 6.56 0.76
C CYS A 41 4.46 6.18 2.09
N CYS A 42 5.49 6.92 2.48
CA CYS A 42 6.09 6.78 3.82
C CYS A 42 5.09 7.16 4.92
N THR A 43 5.31 6.63 6.14
CA THR A 43 4.38 6.83 7.27
C THR A 43 4.28 8.29 7.63
N ALA A 44 5.41 9.02 7.66
CA ALA A 44 5.41 10.45 7.96
C ALA A 44 4.55 11.27 6.99
N ASN A 45 4.61 10.97 5.68
CA ASN A 45 3.75 11.61 4.69
C ASN A 45 2.28 11.22 4.89
N SER A 46 1.98 9.94 5.10
CA SER A 46 0.62 9.48 5.38
C SER A 46 0.01 10.18 6.59
N ILE A 47 0.76 10.36 7.68
CA ILE A 47 0.31 11.09 8.87
C ILE A 47 0.04 12.56 8.54
N ALA A 48 0.93 13.22 7.81
CA ALA A 48 0.72 14.61 7.40
C ALA A 48 -0.54 14.76 6.55
N GLN A 49 -0.81 13.81 5.64
CA GLN A 49 -1.99 13.82 4.77
C GLN A 49 -3.29 13.53 5.51
N THR A 50 -3.34 12.52 6.40
CA THR A 50 -4.54 12.26 7.21
C THR A 50 -4.86 13.41 8.16
N ASN A 51 -3.86 14.24 8.50
CA ASN A 51 -4.00 15.41 9.35
C ASN A 51 -4.06 16.74 8.57
N ALA A 52 -4.30 16.74 7.25
CA ALA A 52 -4.30 17.98 6.47
C ALA A 52 -5.31 19.02 6.97
N ASN A 53 -6.51 18.61 7.38
CA ASN A 53 -7.50 19.53 7.99
C ASN A 53 -7.01 20.16 9.30
N PHE A 54 -6.26 19.40 10.12
CA PHE A 54 -5.61 19.95 11.30
C PHE A 54 -4.49 20.93 10.93
N LEU A 55 -3.63 20.56 9.98
CA LEU A 55 -2.58 21.45 9.46
C LEU A 55 -3.14 22.76 8.88
N LEU A 56 -4.30 22.70 8.23
CA LEU A 56 -5.03 23.87 7.74
C LEU A 56 -5.46 24.77 8.90
N SER A 57 -6.05 24.18 9.96
CA SER A 57 -6.47 24.93 11.14
C SER A 57 -5.31 25.62 11.88
N GLN A 58 -4.11 25.05 11.80
CA GLN A 58 -2.88 25.59 12.37
C GLN A 58 -2.16 26.59 11.44
N GLY A 59 -2.67 26.81 10.22
CA GLY A 59 -2.07 27.70 9.24
C GLY A 59 -0.77 27.18 8.61
N HIS A 60 -0.55 25.86 8.63
CA HIS A 60 0.58 25.21 7.95
C HIS A 60 0.32 24.96 6.47
N ILE A 61 -0.96 24.84 6.06
CA ILE A 61 -1.38 24.78 4.67
C ILE A 61 -2.44 25.84 4.35
N PRO A 62 -2.50 26.40 3.12
CA PRO A 62 -1.58 26.14 2.01
C PRO A 62 -0.16 26.62 2.34
N VAL A 63 0.84 25.88 1.84
CA VAL A 63 2.26 26.22 2.05
C VAL A 63 2.58 27.42 1.17
N LYS A 64 3.05 28.51 1.79
CA LYS A 64 3.35 29.80 1.14
C LYS A 64 4.77 29.84 0.60
N GLU A 65 5.05 30.66 -0.39
CA GLU A 65 6.38 30.82 -0.99
C GLU A 65 7.47 31.12 0.06
N GLY A 66 7.19 32.02 1.00
CA GLY A 66 8.11 32.33 2.10
C GLY A 66 8.44 31.15 3.01
N ASP A 67 7.54 30.16 3.12
CA ASP A 67 7.76 28.95 3.90
C ASP A 67 8.68 27.96 3.18
N LEU A 68 8.75 28.02 1.84
CA LEU A 68 9.59 27.14 1.03
C LEU A 68 11.07 27.51 1.11
N ILE A 69 11.37 28.76 1.45
CA ILE A 69 12.73 29.29 1.60
C ILE A 69 13.24 29.07 3.03
N SER A 70 12.33 28.88 4.00
CA SER A 70 12.68 28.70 5.41
C SER A 70 13.18 27.27 5.68
N LYS A 71 14.48 27.13 5.96
CA LYS A 71 15.09 25.84 6.33
C LYS A 71 14.85 25.43 7.80
N ASP A 72 14.53 26.41 8.64
CA ASP A 72 14.43 26.25 10.10
C ASP A 72 12.97 26.12 10.59
N LYS A 73 11.98 26.41 9.74
CA LYS A 73 10.57 26.22 10.09
C LYS A 73 10.25 24.72 10.16
N LEU A 74 9.89 24.26 11.35
CA LEU A 74 9.51 22.88 11.63
C LEU A 74 8.04 22.79 12.07
N ILE A 75 7.39 21.69 11.69
CA ILE A 75 6.05 21.28 12.08
C ILE A 75 6.23 20.10 13.02
N THR A 76 5.88 20.31 14.28
CA THR A 76 6.11 19.37 15.39
C THR A 76 4.81 18.87 16.02
N CYS A 77 3.66 19.34 15.53
CA CYS A 77 2.33 19.04 16.09
C CYS A 77 1.70 17.75 15.55
N LEU A 78 2.37 17.01 14.66
CA LEU A 78 1.87 15.75 14.11
C LEU A 78 2.04 14.58 15.09
N PRO A 79 1.09 13.61 15.11
CA PRO A 79 1.16 12.47 16.01
C PRO A 79 2.20 11.41 15.56
N GLY A 80 2.38 10.38 16.39
CA GLY A 80 3.20 9.20 16.03
C GLY A 80 4.70 9.33 16.25
N LYS A 81 5.17 10.38 16.96
CA LYS A 81 6.61 10.63 17.24
C LYS A 81 7.50 10.61 15.99
N ILE A 82 6.94 10.96 14.83
CA ILE A 82 7.73 11.10 13.61
C ILE A 82 8.75 12.25 13.73
N PRO A 83 9.88 12.19 12.99
CA PRO A 83 10.77 13.34 12.89
C PRO A 83 10.00 14.60 12.47
N PRO A 84 10.29 15.78 13.05
CA PRO A 84 9.66 17.03 12.64
C PRO A 84 9.77 17.24 11.13
N ILE A 85 8.68 17.68 10.51
CA ILE A 85 8.62 17.93 9.07
C ILE A 85 8.75 19.42 8.76
N ARG A 86 9.28 19.76 7.61
CA ARG A 86 9.32 21.13 7.08
C ARG A 86 8.07 21.42 6.25
N PRO A 87 7.70 22.69 6.04
CA PRO A 87 6.65 23.03 5.06
C PRO A 87 6.93 22.46 3.66
N THR A 88 8.20 22.34 3.26
CA THR A 88 8.61 21.73 2.00
C THR A 88 8.36 20.22 1.93
N ASP A 89 8.22 19.54 3.06
CA ASP A 89 7.92 18.10 3.14
C ASP A 89 6.44 17.79 2.95
N ILE A 90 5.56 18.76 3.22
CA ILE A 90 4.13 18.61 2.98
C ILE A 90 3.95 18.32 1.48
N VAL A 91 3.09 17.33 1.19
CA VAL A 91 2.79 16.91 -0.19
C VAL A 91 2.54 18.14 -1.07
N SER A 92 3.22 18.17 -2.22
CA SER A 92 3.31 19.40 -3.02
C SER A 92 1.96 19.97 -3.49
N PHE A 93 0.91 19.15 -3.47
CA PHE A 93 -0.47 19.57 -3.82
C PHE A 93 -1.09 20.56 -2.83
N TYR A 94 -0.49 20.77 -1.65
CA TYR A 94 -0.88 21.82 -0.71
C TYR A 94 -0.06 23.12 -0.85
N ARG A 95 0.86 23.23 -1.82
CA ARG A 95 1.64 24.45 -2.07
C ARG A 95 0.89 25.39 -2.98
N GLU A 96 0.79 26.66 -2.58
CA GLU A 96 0.15 27.79 -3.29
C GLU A 96 -0.88 27.40 -4.36
N GLN A 97 -1.84 26.59 -3.93
CA GLN A 97 -3.12 26.42 -4.57
C GLN A 97 -4.13 27.11 -3.68
N HIS A 98 -4.96 28.00 -4.24
CA HIS A 98 -6.06 28.56 -3.46
C HIS A 98 -7.03 27.43 -3.08
N VAL A 99 -7.76 27.56 -1.95
CA VAL A 99 -8.75 26.53 -1.50
C VAL A 99 -9.81 26.18 -2.55
N SER A 100 -9.98 27.05 -3.55
CA SER A 100 -10.87 26.93 -4.70
C SER A 100 -10.28 26.15 -5.88
N GLU A 101 -9.01 25.77 -5.83
CA GLU A 101 -8.39 24.94 -6.86
C GLU A 101 -8.75 23.47 -6.66
N THR A 102 -9.18 22.83 -7.75
CA THR A 102 -9.75 21.48 -7.73
C THR A 102 -8.85 20.46 -7.04
N ILE A 103 -7.54 20.52 -7.29
CA ILE A 103 -6.58 19.57 -6.72
C ILE A 103 -6.49 19.77 -5.20
N TYR A 104 -6.29 21.01 -4.74
CA TYR A 104 -6.27 21.32 -3.31
C TYR A 104 -7.55 20.89 -2.58
N SER A 105 -8.73 21.25 -3.11
CA SER A 105 -10.01 20.85 -2.51
C SER A 105 -10.18 19.33 -2.49
N ALA A 106 -9.79 18.63 -3.55
CA ALA A 106 -9.83 17.17 -3.62
C ALA A 106 -8.92 16.53 -2.56
N PHE A 107 -7.70 17.02 -2.38
CA PHE A 107 -6.78 16.50 -1.37
C PHE A 107 -7.24 16.79 0.07
N LEU A 108 -7.93 17.90 0.32
CA LEU A 108 -8.57 18.15 1.63
C LEU A 108 -9.75 17.20 1.89
N TYR A 109 -10.55 16.91 0.86
CA TYR A 109 -11.62 15.93 0.93
C TYR A 109 -11.06 14.52 1.17
N GLU A 110 -10.05 14.11 0.41
CA GLU A 110 -9.39 12.81 0.59
C GLU A 110 -8.78 12.67 1.98
N SER A 111 -8.18 13.72 2.54
CA SER A 111 -7.70 13.73 3.94
C SER A 111 -8.79 13.33 4.94
N HIS A 112 -10.03 13.83 4.76
CA HIS A 112 -11.14 13.41 5.60
C HIS A 112 -11.50 11.93 5.35
N MET A 113 -11.62 11.53 4.09
CA MET A 113 -12.01 10.16 3.71
C MET A 113 -10.97 9.11 4.11
N GLN A 114 -9.69 9.48 4.22
CA GLN A 114 -8.61 8.62 4.69
C GLN A 114 -8.71 8.29 6.18
N ASN A 115 -9.45 9.09 6.96
CA ASN A 115 -9.74 8.81 8.37
C ASN A 115 -10.96 7.88 8.57
N ILE A 116 -11.61 7.43 7.48
CA ILE A 116 -12.77 6.53 7.50
C ILE A 116 -12.34 5.15 7.00
N ALA A 117 -11.60 4.41 7.83
CA ALA A 117 -11.15 3.06 7.52
C ALA A 117 -11.35 2.14 8.72
N ASP A 118 -11.52 0.85 8.45
CA ASP A 118 -11.56 -0.20 9.48
C ASP A 118 -10.16 -0.77 9.74
N TYR A 119 -9.26 -0.63 8.77
CA TYR A 119 -7.87 -1.06 8.87
C TYR A 119 -6.96 -0.24 7.95
N ILE A 120 -5.71 -0.03 8.37
CA ILE A 120 -4.69 0.66 7.59
C ILE A 120 -3.46 -0.23 7.42
N LEU A 121 -3.00 -0.35 6.18
CA LEU A 121 -1.76 -1.02 5.81
C LEU A 121 -0.83 -0.02 5.16
N VAL A 122 0.44 -0.03 5.51
CA VAL A 122 1.45 0.89 4.95
C VAL A 122 2.57 0.08 4.33
N ASN A 123 2.92 0.37 3.08
CA ASN A 123 4.08 -0.22 2.43
C ASN A 123 5.38 0.37 2.98
N THR A 124 5.76 -0.02 4.19
CA THR A 124 7.01 0.34 4.87
C THR A 124 7.32 -0.72 5.93
N PHE A 125 8.46 -0.62 6.62
CA PHE A 125 8.79 -1.45 7.77
C PHE A 125 9.03 -0.56 8.99
N GLU A 126 8.68 -1.07 10.18
CA GLU A 126 8.65 -0.28 11.42
C GLU A 126 10.02 0.36 11.72
N GLU A 127 11.10 -0.38 11.52
CA GLU A 127 12.46 0.03 11.84
C GLU A 127 12.95 1.22 11.00
N LEU A 128 12.34 1.50 9.84
CA LEU A 128 12.66 2.66 9.01
C LEU A 128 12.04 3.96 9.53
N GLU A 129 10.83 3.87 10.08
CA GLU A 129 9.95 5.03 10.30
C GLU A 129 9.83 5.44 11.78
N GLY A 130 10.61 4.83 12.69
CA GLY A 130 10.58 5.15 14.12
C GLY A 130 9.89 4.11 15.00
N GLY A 131 9.78 2.87 14.52
CA GLY A 131 9.13 1.76 15.22
C GLY A 131 7.61 1.89 15.23
N LYS A 132 6.95 1.08 16.06
CA LYS A 132 5.48 1.04 16.20
C LYS A 132 4.82 2.38 16.50
N ASP A 133 5.55 3.29 17.16
CA ASP A 133 5.04 4.61 17.52
C ASP A 133 4.60 5.39 16.27
N ALA A 134 5.30 5.26 15.14
CA ALA A 134 4.90 5.92 13.89
C ALA A 134 3.52 5.46 13.42
N GLN A 135 3.25 4.15 13.44
CA GLN A 135 1.96 3.61 13.02
C GLN A 135 0.81 4.01 13.96
N THR A 136 1.09 4.27 15.25
CA THR A 136 0.07 4.84 16.15
C THR A 136 -0.42 6.21 15.69
N GLY A 137 0.41 6.98 14.99
CA GLY A 137 0.02 8.26 14.40
C GLY A 137 -1.01 8.14 13.27
N LEU A 138 -1.10 6.97 12.63
CA LEU A 138 -2.14 6.63 11.65
C LEU A 138 -3.34 5.93 12.27
N SER A 139 -3.23 5.46 13.52
CA SER A 139 -4.30 4.74 14.22
C SER A 139 -5.35 5.67 14.82
N ILE A 140 -5.69 6.74 14.09
CA ILE A 140 -6.66 7.75 14.51
C ILE A 140 -8.06 7.11 14.56
N ASN A 141 -8.88 7.52 15.53
CA ASN A 141 -10.23 6.97 15.79
C ASN A 141 -10.26 5.47 16.15
N GLY A 142 -9.13 4.89 16.57
CA GLY A 142 -9.06 3.48 16.99
C GLY A 142 -8.91 2.48 15.85
N CYS A 143 -8.67 2.94 14.61
CA CYS A 143 -8.36 2.08 13.47
C CYS A 143 -6.95 1.47 13.63
N PRO A 144 -6.76 0.14 13.52
CA PRO A 144 -5.43 -0.45 13.48
C PRO A 144 -4.64 0.00 12.24
N ALA A 145 -3.36 0.34 12.41
CA ALA A 145 -2.44 0.63 11.31
C ALA A 145 -1.18 -0.22 11.41
N LEU A 146 -0.80 -0.90 10.32
CA LEU A 146 0.32 -1.84 10.29
C LEU A 146 1.29 -1.55 9.14
N ALA A 147 2.59 -1.60 9.45
CA ALA A 147 3.66 -1.60 8.46
C ALA A 147 3.87 -3.03 7.94
N ILE A 148 3.65 -3.25 6.64
CA ILE A 148 3.70 -4.59 6.02
C ILE A 148 4.71 -4.69 4.87
N GLY A 149 5.47 -3.63 4.62
CA GLY A 149 6.44 -3.55 3.53
C GLY A 149 7.87 -3.91 3.94
N PRO A 150 8.83 -3.83 3.01
CA PRO A 150 8.63 -3.52 1.59
C PRO A 150 7.94 -4.69 0.86
N VAL A 151 6.75 -4.46 0.29
CA VAL A 151 5.88 -5.56 -0.21
C VAL A 151 6.44 -6.27 -1.45
N SER A 152 7.35 -5.62 -2.18
CA SER A 152 8.03 -6.21 -3.34
C SER A 152 9.19 -7.13 -2.96
N LEU A 153 9.73 -6.99 -1.75
CA LEU A 153 10.96 -7.66 -1.34
C LEU A 153 10.82 -9.18 -1.12
N PRO A 154 9.76 -9.73 -0.48
CA PRO A 154 9.63 -11.18 -0.29
C PRO A 154 9.75 -11.97 -1.60
N ASN A 155 8.96 -11.60 -2.62
CA ASN A 155 8.96 -12.28 -3.91
C ASN A 155 10.35 -12.21 -4.59
N PHE A 156 11.00 -11.05 -4.51
CA PHE A 156 12.34 -10.87 -5.07
C PHE A 156 13.38 -11.77 -4.38
N LEU A 157 13.37 -11.85 -3.04
CA LEU A 157 14.29 -12.71 -2.29
C LEU A 157 14.07 -14.21 -2.55
N GLU A 158 12.83 -14.60 -2.89
CA GLU A 158 12.48 -15.97 -3.27
C GLU A 158 12.80 -16.28 -4.75
N GLY A 159 13.37 -15.33 -5.50
CA GLY A 159 13.64 -15.48 -6.93
C GLY A 159 12.37 -15.56 -7.79
N ARG A 160 11.23 -15.14 -7.26
CA ARG A 160 9.97 -15.05 -8.01
C ARG A 160 9.96 -13.74 -8.78
N ASN A 161 9.93 -13.82 -10.10
CA ASN A 161 9.84 -12.63 -10.96
C ASN A 161 8.62 -11.79 -10.56
N SER A 162 8.88 -10.53 -10.21
CA SER A 162 7.83 -9.59 -9.87
C SER A 162 7.11 -9.17 -11.15
N MET A 163 5.83 -9.53 -11.25
CA MET A 163 5.02 -9.44 -12.47
C MET A 163 4.48 -8.01 -12.73
N TYR A 164 5.22 -6.97 -12.32
CA TYR A 164 4.68 -5.59 -12.22
C TYR A 164 5.11 -4.64 -13.35
N SER A 165 5.85 -5.11 -14.36
CA SER A 165 6.20 -4.26 -15.51
C SER A 165 5.24 -4.51 -16.68
N MET A 166 4.53 -3.46 -17.11
CA MET A 166 3.66 -3.46 -18.29
C MET A 166 4.42 -3.26 -19.62
N TRP A 167 5.76 -3.31 -19.63
CA TRP A 167 6.60 -2.97 -20.78
C TRP A 167 7.56 -4.12 -21.15
N GLU A 168 7.90 -4.23 -22.44
CA GLU A 168 8.76 -5.30 -22.97
C GLU A 168 10.18 -5.29 -22.37
N GLU A 169 10.74 -6.50 -22.25
CA GLU A 169 12.01 -6.77 -21.59
C GLU A 169 13.21 -6.33 -22.43
N ASP A 170 13.99 -5.36 -21.94
CA ASP A 170 15.33 -5.11 -22.49
C ASP A 170 16.41 -5.75 -21.60
N LYS A 171 16.83 -6.96 -21.97
CA LYS A 171 17.90 -7.71 -21.28
C LYS A 171 19.30 -7.12 -21.52
N THR A 172 19.45 -6.17 -22.44
CA THR A 172 20.75 -5.54 -22.74
C THR A 172 21.32 -4.78 -21.54
N CYS A 173 20.44 -4.27 -20.67
CA CYS A 173 20.84 -3.53 -19.47
C CYS A 173 21.71 -4.37 -18.52
N LEU A 174 21.27 -5.59 -18.20
CA LEU A 174 22.01 -6.45 -17.28
C LEU A 174 23.35 -6.90 -17.87
N GLN A 175 23.37 -7.27 -19.15
CA GLN A 175 24.59 -7.64 -19.87
C GLN A 175 25.61 -6.50 -19.92
N TRP A 176 25.13 -5.26 -20.10
CA TRP A 176 26.00 -4.09 -20.06
C TRP A 176 26.56 -3.85 -18.66
N LEU A 177 25.75 -4.05 -17.61
CA LEU A 177 26.15 -3.92 -16.21
C LEU A 177 27.17 -5.00 -15.79
N ASP A 178 27.07 -6.23 -16.31
CA ASP A 178 28.03 -7.32 -16.07
C ASP A 178 29.46 -6.94 -16.49
N ALA A 179 29.59 -6.07 -17.51
CA ALA A 179 30.89 -5.59 -18.00
C ALA A 179 31.47 -4.43 -17.18
N GLN A 180 30.73 -3.88 -16.22
CA GLN A 180 31.15 -2.73 -15.42
C GLN A 180 31.81 -3.15 -14.09
N PRO A 181 32.76 -2.37 -13.55
CA PRO A 181 33.29 -2.60 -12.22
C PRO A 181 32.20 -2.57 -11.12
N LYS A 182 32.47 -3.29 -10.03
CA LYS A 182 31.57 -3.32 -8.86
C LYS A 182 31.44 -1.91 -8.27
N GLY A 183 30.19 -1.48 -8.00
CA GLY A 183 29.90 -0.22 -7.34
C GLY A 183 30.33 1.03 -8.09
N SER A 184 30.54 0.98 -9.42
CA SER A 184 31.00 2.13 -10.21
C SER A 184 29.90 2.82 -11.02
N VAL A 185 28.77 2.14 -11.27
CA VAL A 185 27.73 2.63 -12.18
C VAL A 185 26.76 3.53 -11.45
N ILE A 186 26.46 4.69 -12.04
CA ILE A 186 25.36 5.57 -11.63
C ILE A 186 24.10 5.13 -12.38
N TYR A 187 23.09 4.67 -11.65
CA TYR A 187 21.77 4.46 -12.21
C TYR A 187 20.97 5.76 -12.13
N VAL A 188 20.34 6.18 -13.22
CA VAL A 188 19.55 7.42 -13.31
C VAL A 188 18.14 7.10 -13.76
N SER A 189 17.14 7.35 -12.91
CA SER A 189 15.73 7.15 -13.25
C SER A 189 14.81 8.06 -12.43
N PHE A 190 13.94 8.79 -13.12
CA PHE A 190 12.94 9.67 -12.50
C PHE A 190 11.52 9.05 -12.49
N GLY A 191 11.43 7.73 -12.68
CA GLY A 191 10.15 7.02 -12.65
C GLY A 191 9.29 7.25 -13.89
N SER A 192 7.99 6.97 -13.76
CA SER A 192 7.05 6.89 -14.89
C SER A 192 6.33 8.18 -15.24
N ILE A 193 6.42 9.23 -14.42
CA ILE A 193 5.59 10.45 -14.57
C ILE A 193 6.44 11.73 -14.48
N ALA A 194 7.63 11.70 -13.87
CA ALA A 194 8.40 12.92 -13.67
C ALA A 194 9.02 13.42 -14.98
N ILE A 195 8.82 14.70 -15.27
CA ILE A 195 9.33 15.37 -16.47
C ILE A 195 10.24 16.52 -16.01
N LYS A 196 11.50 16.49 -16.44
CA LYS A 196 12.43 17.63 -16.25
C LYS A 196 12.49 18.46 -17.53
N SER A 197 12.72 19.76 -17.41
CA SER A 197 12.83 20.65 -18.58
C SER A 197 14.01 20.26 -19.47
N LYS A 198 13.95 20.59 -20.76
CA LYS A 198 15.07 20.35 -21.71
C LYS A 198 16.39 20.92 -21.22
N LYS A 199 16.37 22.14 -20.66
CA LYS A 199 17.55 22.80 -20.10
C LYS A 199 18.12 22.00 -18.93
N GLN A 200 17.28 21.48 -18.06
CA GLN A 200 17.73 20.68 -16.92
C GLN A 200 18.34 19.34 -17.33
N LEU A 201 17.77 18.69 -18.34
CA LEU A 201 18.30 17.46 -18.90
C LEU A 201 19.61 17.67 -19.66
N HIS A 202 19.78 18.84 -20.29
CA HIS A 202 21.03 19.23 -20.92
C HIS A 202 22.16 19.35 -19.89
N GLU A 203 21.93 20.05 -18.77
CA GLU A 203 22.90 20.15 -17.67
C GLU A 203 23.19 18.77 -17.04
N LEU A 204 22.16 17.93 -16.86
CA LEU A 204 22.35 16.56 -16.36
C LEU A 204 23.21 15.72 -17.31
N ALA A 205 22.96 15.77 -18.61
CA ALA A 205 23.76 15.07 -19.60
C ALA A 205 25.23 15.53 -19.56
N LEU A 206 25.46 16.85 -19.56
CA LEU A 206 26.82 17.40 -19.47
C LEU A 206 27.50 17.03 -18.14
N GLY A 207 26.76 16.97 -17.03
CA GLY A 207 27.32 16.58 -15.74
C GLY A 207 27.66 15.08 -15.65
N LEU A 208 26.80 14.21 -16.19
CA LEU A 208 27.10 12.77 -16.33
C LEU A 208 28.32 12.55 -17.22
N GLU A 209 28.40 13.31 -18.33
CA GLU A 209 29.57 13.31 -19.21
C GLU A 209 30.83 13.76 -18.44
N GLY A 210 30.80 14.93 -17.78
CA GLY A 210 31.96 15.46 -17.07
C GLY A 210 32.41 14.63 -15.87
N SER A 211 31.50 13.88 -15.25
CA SER A 211 31.82 13.06 -14.07
C SER A 211 32.77 11.90 -14.34
N GLY A 212 32.85 11.43 -15.59
CA GLY A 212 33.67 10.29 -15.99
C GLY A 212 33.15 8.91 -15.54
N TYR A 213 32.13 8.83 -14.66
CA TYR A 213 31.58 7.55 -14.22
C TYR A 213 30.80 6.83 -15.33
N PRO A 214 30.73 5.49 -15.32
CA PRO A 214 29.75 4.76 -16.09
C PRO A 214 28.34 5.05 -15.61
N PHE A 215 27.37 5.16 -16.51
CA PHE A 215 25.98 5.42 -16.13
C PHE A 215 24.96 4.69 -17.00
N LEU A 216 23.89 4.21 -16.33
CA LEU A 216 22.69 3.67 -16.95
C LEU A 216 21.56 4.67 -16.75
N TRP A 217 21.08 5.28 -17.83
CA TRP A 217 20.07 6.33 -17.77
C TRP A 217 18.76 5.90 -18.43
N VAL A 218 17.70 5.85 -17.63
CA VAL A 218 16.33 5.69 -18.11
C VAL A 218 15.80 7.03 -18.63
N LEU A 219 15.62 7.12 -19.94
CA LEU A 219 15.15 8.30 -20.65
C LEU A 219 13.89 8.00 -21.44
N ARG A 220 12.74 8.40 -20.89
CA ARG A 220 11.41 8.25 -21.50
C ARG A 220 11.18 9.32 -22.57
N SER A 221 11.32 8.97 -23.85
CA SER A 221 11.07 9.88 -24.97
C SER A 221 9.58 10.15 -25.23
N ASP A 222 8.69 9.33 -24.67
CA ASP A 222 7.24 9.34 -24.84
C ASP A 222 6.51 10.32 -23.90
N ILE A 223 7.17 10.79 -22.85
CA ILE A 223 6.61 11.72 -21.85
C ILE A 223 7.19 13.15 -22.05
N ALA A 224 8.24 13.29 -22.86
CA ALA A 224 8.77 14.59 -23.22
C ALA A 224 7.80 15.29 -24.21
N GLU A 225 7.28 16.46 -23.83
CA GLU A 225 6.31 17.28 -24.59
C GLU A 225 6.54 17.31 -26.13
N GLY A 226 5.98 16.33 -26.84
CA GLY A 226 5.83 16.29 -28.30
C GLY A 226 7.09 16.51 -29.15
N LYS A 227 8.29 16.49 -28.57
CA LYS A 227 9.56 16.71 -29.28
C LYS A 227 10.59 15.75 -28.72
N SER A 228 11.22 14.96 -29.60
CA SER A 228 12.34 14.10 -29.24
C SER A 228 13.31 14.86 -28.34
N MET A 229 13.61 14.28 -27.19
CA MET A 229 14.51 14.91 -26.24
C MET A 229 15.91 14.89 -26.84
N GLU A 230 16.37 16.02 -27.33
CA GLU A 230 17.68 16.16 -27.94
C GLU A 230 18.72 16.34 -26.83
N LEU A 231 19.44 15.26 -26.55
CA LEU A 231 20.67 15.29 -25.76
C LEU A 231 21.69 16.23 -26.43
N PRO A 232 22.69 16.76 -25.70
CA PRO A 232 23.74 17.60 -26.28
C PRO A 232 24.35 16.95 -27.54
N GLU A 233 24.67 17.77 -28.54
CA GLU A 233 25.26 17.27 -29.79
C GLU A 233 26.53 16.45 -29.50
N GLY A 234 26.64 15.26 -30.12
CA GLY A 234 27.75 14.34 -29.94
C GLY A 234 27.81 13.61 -28.58
N PHE A 235 26.82 13.80 -27.69
CA PHE A 235 26.82 13.20 -26.35
C PHE A 235 26.90 11.67 -26.37
N LYS A 236 26.14 11.03 -27.28
CA LYS A 236 26.13 9.57 -27.41
C LYS A 236 27.51 9.06 -27.83
N GLU A 237 28.14 9.73 -28.80
CA GLU A 237 29.46 9.39 -29.32
C GLU A 237 30.56 9.55 -28.29
N ARG A 238 30.49 10.62 -27.47
CA ARG A 238 31.48 10.92 -26.41
C ARG A 238 31.33 10.05 -25.17
N THR A 239 30.19 9.40 -24.97
CA THR A 239 29.92 8.56 -23.78
C THR A 239 29.72 7.08 -24.09
N LYS A 240 29.76 6.67 -25.37
CA LYS A 240 29.41 5.32 -25.86
C LYS A 240 30.13 4.15 -25.18
N ASP A 241 31.31 4.40 -24.62
CA ASP A 241 32.14 3.40 -23.96
C ASP A 241 31.76 3.15 -22.50
N ARG A 242 30.98 4.06 -21.90
CA ARG A 242 30.61 4.03 -20.47
C ARG A 242 29.16 4.41 -20.20
N SER A 243 28.33 4.58 -21.21
CA SER A 243 26.90 4.89 -21.04
C SER A 243 26.00 3.86 -21.70
N LEU A 244 24.85 3.64 -21.06
CA LEU A 244 23.71 2.97 -21.65
C LEU A 244 22.46 3.82 -21.38
N VAL A 245 21.74 4.19 -22.45
CA VAL A 245 20.50 4.97 -22.36
C VAL A 245 19.36 4.14 -22.91
N VAL A 246 18.34 3.91 -22.08
CA VAL A 246 17.18 3.06 -22.39
C VAL A 246 15.87 3.74 -22.00
N SER A 247 14.74 3.29 -22.54
CA SER A 247 13.43 3.86 -22.19
C SER A 247 12.85 3.29 -20.89
N TRP A 248 13.25 2.08 -20.50
CA TRP A 248 12.72 1.38 -19.34
C TRP A 248 13.71 0.33 -18.81
N THR A 249 13.63 0.00 -17.51
CA THR A 249 14.38 -1.09 -16.90
C THR A 249 13.54 -1.84 -15.88
N LYS A 250 13.90 -3.10 -15.60
CA LYS A 250 13.47 -3.80 -14.38
C LYS A 250 14.25 -3.22 -13.21
N GLN A 251 13.77 -2.11 -12.67
CA GLN A 251 14.50 -1.26 -11.72
C GLN A 251 15.05 -2.05 -10.53
N LEU A 252 14.25 -2.92 -9.92
CA LEU A 252 14.69 -3.74 -8.79
C LEU A 252 15.84 -4.68 -9.15
N GLU A 253 15.84 -5.28 -10.35
CA GLU A 253 16.95 -6.12 -10.84
C GLU A 253 18.21 -5.27 -11.08
N VAL A 254 18.07 -4.10 -11.71
CA VAL A 254 19.17 -3.15 -11.90
C VAL A 254 19.77 -2.74 -10.57
N LEU A 255 18.95 -2.29 -9.61
CA LEU A 255 19.40 -1.88 -8.27
C LEU A 255 20.05 -3.03 -7.49
N SER A 256 19.67 -4.28 -7.76
CA SER A 256 20.31 -5.45 -7.16
C SER A 256 21.68 -5.79 -7.75
N HIS A 257 22.01 -5.24 -8.93
CA HIS A 257 23.23 -5.58 -9.65
C HIS A 257 24.48 -5.04 -8.94
N PRO A 258 25.54 -5.85 -8.72
CA PRO A 258 26.73 -5.45 -7.97
C PRO A 258 27.47 -4.21 -8.52
N SER A 259 27.35 -3.95 -9.82
CA SER A 259 27.98 -2.80 -10.48
C SER A 259 27.34 -1.46 -10.14
N ILE A 260 26.11 -1.42 -9.63
CA ILE A 260 25.46 -0.17 -9.23
C ILE A 260 26.15 0.38 -7.97
N GLY A 261 26.69 1.59 -8.09
CA GLY A 261 27.32 2.34 -7.01
C GLY A 261 26.41 3.40 -6.40
N GLY A 262 25.44 3.91 -7.17
CA GLY A 262 24.55 4.96 -6.72
C GLY A 262 23.32 5.13 -7.59
N PHE A 263 22.27 5.72 -7.03
CA PHE A 263 21.00 5.93 -7.70
C PHE A 263 20.59 7.41 -7.68
N LEU A 264 20.63 8.06 -8.83
CA LEU A 264 20.02 9.37 -9.04
C LEU A 264 18.52 9.20 -9.32
N THR A 265 17.71 9.64 -8.38
CA THR A 265 16.27 9.35 -8.34
C THR A 265 15.45 10.58 -7.95
N HIS A 266 14.16 10.53 -8.27
CA HIS A 266 13.18 11.48 -7.77
C HIS A 266 12.71 11.16 -6.34
N ASN A 267 13.16 10.05 -5.73
CA ASN A 267 12.69 9.50 -4.46
C ASN A 267 11.17 9.32 -4.38
N GLY A 268 10.55 8.81 -5.45
CA GLY A 268 9.25 8.16 -5.29
C GLY A 268 9.35 7.03 -4.28
N TRP A 269 8.29 6.80 -3.50
CA TRP A 269 8.35 5.90 -2.34
C TRP A 269 8.76 4.47 -2.70
N ASN A 270 8.20 3.92 -3.78
CA ASN A 270 8.57 2.58 -4.27
C ASN A 270 10.07 2.50 -4.63
N SER A 271 10.58 3.45 -5.44
CA SER A 271 12.00 3.50 -5.79
C SER A 271 12.91 3.66 -4.58
N THR A 272 12.45 4.40 -3.56
CA THR A 272 13.18 4.59 -2.31
C THR A 272 13.29 3.28 -1.53
N LEU A 273 12.18 2.55 -1.39
CA LEU A 273 12.18 1.23 -0.76
C LEU A 273 13.02 0.20 -1.52
N GLU A 274 12.99 0.20 -2.86
CA GLU A 274 13.82 -0.69 -3.68
C GLU A 274 15.31 -0.40 -3.47
N ALA A 275 15.71 0.87 -3.47
CA ALA A 275 17.10 1.28 -3.25
C ALA A 275 17.59 0.91 -1.85
N ILE A 276 16.79 1.16 -0.81
CA ILE A 276 17.09 0.75 0.57
C ILE A 276 17.21 -0.77 0.65
N SER A 277 16.25 -1.51 0.06
CA SER A 277 16.24 -2.97 0.08
C SER A 277 17.44 -3.59 -0.66
N MET A 278 18.01 -2.88 -1.64
CA MET A 278 19.18 -3.34 -2.39
C MET A 278 20.51 -2.79 -1.86
N GLY A 279 20.48 -1.81 -0.94
CA GLY A 279 21.68 -1.25 -0.34
C GLY A 279 22.37 -0.20 -1.23
N VAL A 280 21.60 0.54 -2.04
CA VAL A 280 22.14 1.49 -3.03
C VAL A 280 21.93 2.93 -2.54
N PRO A 281 23.01 3.68 -2.22
CA PRO A 281 22.91 5.09 -1.85
C PRO A 281 22.27 5.94 -2.94
N MET A 282 21.54 6.98 -2.54
CA MET A 282 20.73 7.79 -3.45
C MET A 282 21.21 9.24 -3.57
N ILE A 283 20.99 9.85 -4.74
CA ILE A 283 20.90 11.30 -4.87
C ILE A 283 19.44 11.61 -5.19
N GLY A 284 18.77 12.31 -4.29
CA GLY A 284 17.39 12.70 -4.42
C GLY A 284 17.22 14.01 -5.17
N TRP A 285 16.34 13.97 -6.17
CA TRP A 285 15.99 15.11 -7.01
C TRP A 285 14.47 15.17 -7.22
N PRO A 286 13.72 15.64 -6.21
CA PRO A 286 12.27 15.58 -6.21
C PRO A 286 11.67 16.42 -7.34
N TYR A 287 10.42 16.10 -7.68
CA TYR A 287 9.63 16.79 -8.70
C TYR A 287 8.24 17.18 -8.17
N PHE A 288 7.47 16.26 -7.59
CA PHE A 288 6.13 16.55 -7.01
C PHE A 288 5.76 15.55 -5.89
N SER A 289 4.56 15.70 -5.33
CA SER A 289 3.97 14.81 -4.32
C SER A 289 4.84 14.74 -3.04
N ASP A 290 5.03 13.53 -2.54
CA ASP A 290 5.78 13.10 -1.36
C ASP A 290 7.30 12.99 -1.62
N GLN A 291 7.76 13.24 -2.84
CA GLN A 291 9.17 13.09 -3.21
C GLN A 291 10.08 14.00 -2.37
N PHE A 292 9.59 15.18 -1.97
CA PHE A 292 10.37 16.14 -1.18
C PHE A 292 10.66 15.63 0.22
N ILE A 293 9.64 15.12 0.92
CA ILE A 293 9.83 14.49 2.23
C ILE A 293 10.71 13.25 2.11
N ASN A 294 10.52 12.43 1.08
CA ASN A 294 11.35 11.23 0.87
C ASN A 294 12.83 11.58 0.63
N CYS A 295 13.13 12.62 -0.16
CA CYS A 295 14.50 13.11 -0.35
C CYS A 295 15.10 13.62 0.95
N ARG A 296 14.37 14.46 1.69
CA ARG A 296 14.85 14.99 2.97
C ARG A 296 15.05 13.88 3.98
N PHE A 297 14.14 12.91 4.09
CA PHE A 297 14.30 11.80 5.02
C PHE A 297 15.49 10.93 4.65
N ALA A 298 15.70 10.63 3.36
CA ALA A 298 16.90 9.90 2.92
C ALA A 298 18.20 10.61 3.32
N LYS A 299 18.25 11.94 3.24
CA LYS A 299 19.45 12.73 3.60
C LYS A 299 19.58 13.03 5.09
N ASP A 300 18.54 13.57 5.70
CA ASP A 300 18.57 14.17 7.03
C ASP A 300 18.25 13.16 8.13
N VAL A 301 17.41 12.14 7.86
CA VAL A 301 16.92 11.18 8.85
C VAL A 301 17.66 9.85 8.74
N TRP A 302 17.55 9.16 7.61
CA TRP A 302 18.14 7.83 7.40
C TRP A 302 19.62 7.87 7.03
N LYS A 303 20.12 9.03 6.58
CA LYS A 303 21.53 9.23 6.21
C LYS A 303 22.00 8.24 5.13
N VAL A 304 21.16 8.03 4.11
CA VAL A 304 21.39 7.13 2.98
C VAL A 304 21.33 7.83 1.61
N GLY A 305 21.15 9.14 1.59
CA GLY A 305 21.18 9.90 0.35
C GLY A 305 21.67 11.34 0.48
N LEU A 306 21.91 11.94 -0.69
CA LEU A 306 22.21 13.36 -0.88
C LEU A 306 21.07 14.02 -1.65
N ASP A 307 21.12 15.33 -1.76
CA ASP A 307 20.35 16.13 -2.70
C ASP A 307 21.30 17.12 -3.39
N PHE A 308 20.84 17.78 -4.45
CA PHE A 308 21.57 18.93 -4.98
C PHE A 308 21.37 20.13 -4.06
N GLU A 309 22.36 21.01 -4.00
CA GLU A 309 22.35 22.13 -3.06
C GLU A 309 21.18 23.05 -3.36
N GLY A 310 20.30 23.32 -2.39
CA GLY A 310 19.20 24.26 -2.61
C GLY A 310 18.26 23.87 -3.75
N VAL A 311 18.05 22.56 -3.99
CA VAL A 311 16.90 22.10 -4.77
C VAL A 311 15.66 22.69 -4.14
N ASP A 312 15.09 23.67 -4.81
CA ASP A 312 13.90 24.32 -4.33
C ASP A 312 12.67 23.44 -4.59
N ALA A 313 11.69 23.63 -3.72
CA ALA A 313 10.40 22.96 -3.81
C ALA A 313 9.65 23.28 -5.12
N ASN A 314 10.03 24.34 -5.83
CA ASN A 314 9.33 24.86 -7.01
C ASN A 314 9.94 24.39 -8.33
N GLY A 315 11.07 23.67 -8.30
CA GLY A 315 11.81 23.23 -9.47
C GLY A 315 12.40 24.37 -10.31
N LEU A 316 12.56 25.58 -9.74
CA LEU A 316 13.03 26.77 -10.47
C LEU A 316 14.55 26.81 -10.59
N LYS A 317 15.27 26.32 -9.58
CA LYS A 317 16.72 26.20 -9.63
C LYS A 317 17.14 25.27 -10.77
N LEU A 318 17.96 25.80 -11.67
CA LEU A 318 18.75 25.00 -12.59
C LEU A 318 19.95 24.39 -11.86
N VAL A 319 19.96 23.07 -11.69
CA VAL A 319 21.15 22.35 -11.22
C VAL A 319 22.14 22.26 -12.37
N THR A 320 23.35 22.77 -12.15
CA THR A 320 24.38 22.88 -13.19
C THR A 320 25.13 21.56 -13.39
N LYS A 321 25.79 21.38 -14.53
CA LYS A 321 26.67 20.23 -14.79
C LYS A 321 27.75 20.05 -13.72
N GLN A 322 28.34 21.15 -13.23
CA GLN A 322 29.38 21.10 -12.21
C GLN A 322 28.84 20.59 -10.87
N GLU A 323 27.60 20.98 -10.55
CA GLU A 323 26.92 20.51 -9.36
C GLU A 323 26.60 19.02 -9.46
N VAL A 324 26.12 18.56 -10.63
CA VAL A 324 25.92 17.12 -10.90
C VAL A 324 27.23 16.34 -10.72
N GLU A 325 28.32 16.80 -11.35
CA GLU A 325 29.64 16.17 -11.24
C GLU A 325 30.11 16.06 -9.79
N ASN A 326 30.01 17.16 -9.04
CA ASN A 326 30.47 17.22 -7.66
C ASN A 326 29.65 16.31 -6.75
N THR A 327 28.31 16.33 -6.86
CA THR A 327 27.45 15.47 -6.05
C THR A 327 27.64 13.99 -6.35
N LEU A 328 27.85 13.62 -7.63
CA LEU A 328 28.18 12.23 -7.99
C LEU A 328 29.52 11.80 -7.39
N LYS A 329 30.53 12.68 -7.44
CA LYS A 329 31.82 12.42 -6.80
C LYS A 329 31.70 12.26 -5.29
N ASP A 330 30.92 13.11 -4.63
CA ASP A 330 30.68 13.01 -3.18
C ASP A 330 29.96 11.72 -2.79
N LEU A 331 29.07 11.23 -3.64
CA LEU A 331 28.37 9.95 -3.45
C LEU A 331 29.33 8.75 -3.56
N ILE A 332 30.18 8.72 -4.59
CA ILE A 332 31.02 7.55 -4.92
C ILE A 332 32.35 7.54 -4.17
N GLU A 333 33.05 8.68 -4.10
CA GLU A 333 34.40 8.78 -3.55
C GLU A 333 34.43 9.50 -2.19
N GLY A 334 33.46 10.38 -1.96
CA GLY A 334 33.39 11.26 -0.80
C GLY A 334 33.26 10.52 0.53
N PHE A 335 33.66 11.20 1.60
CA PHE A 335 33.51 10.69 2.97
C PHE A 335 32.03 10.43 3.30
N ILE A 336 31.15 11.37 2.94
CA ILE A 336 29.71 11.25 3.14
C ILE A 336 29.16 10.04 2.35
N GLY A 337 29.63 9.83 1.11
CA GLY A 337 29.38 8.64 0.30
C GLY A 337 29.58 7.32 1.05
N LYS A 338 30.74 7.17 1.68
CA LYS A 338 31.11 5.97 2.45
C LYS A 338 30.25 5.78 3.70
N GLU A 339 29.89 6.87 4.38
CA GLU A 339 28.97 6.80 5.53
C GLU A 339 27.57 6.35 5.10
N MET A 340 27.05 6.89 3.99
CA MET A 340 25.76 6.49 3.43
C MET A 340 25.74 5.02 3.03
N LEU A 341 26.79 4.53 2.38
CA LEU A 341 26.91 3.12 2.02
C LEU A 341 26.86 2.21 3.25
N ARG A 342 27.52 2.60 4.35
CA ARG A 342 27.45 1.87 5.62
C ARG A 342 26.03 1.85 6.18
N ASN A 343 25.37 3.00 6.22
CA ASN A 343 24.02 3.14 6.79
C ASN A 343 22.99 2.36 5.97
N ILE A 344 23.04 2.45 4.64
CA ILE A 344 22.08 1.75 3.77
C ILE A 344 22.32 0.25 3.75
N THR A 345 23.56 -0.22 3.95
CA THR A 345 23.85 -1.65 4.11
C THR A 345 23.16 -2.21 5.36
N ILE A 346 23.15 -1.45 6.47
CA ILE A 346 22.43 -1.84 7.68
C ILE A 346 20.91 -1.87 7.41
N LEU A 347 20.37 -0.84 6.76
CA LEU A 347 18.94 -0.79 6.45
C LEU A 347 18.50 -1.89 5.48
N LYS A 348 19.34 -2.28 4.52
CA LYS A 348 19.13 -3.44 3.64
C LYS A 348 18.92 -4.71 4.46
N ASP A 349 19.81 -4.98 5.40
CA ASP A 349 19.73 -6.17 6.25
C ASP A 349 18.49 -6.14 7.16
N VAL A 350 18.13 -4.96 7.67
CA VAL A 350 16.93 -4.76 8.48
C VAL A 350 15.66 -4.98 7.65
N ALA A 351 15.56 -4.39 6.46
CA ALA A 351 14.43 -4.59 5.55
C ALA A 351 14.26 -6.09 5.19
N ALA A 352 15.36 -6.78 4.89
CA ALA A 352 15.35 -8.21 4.60
C ALA A 352 14.92 -9.06 5.81
N LYS A 353 15.25 -8.64 7.04
CA LYS A 353 14.79 -9.32 8.27
C LYS A 353 13.31 -9.07 8.55
N ALA A 354 12.83 -7.84 8.33
CA ALA A 354 11.45 -7.45 8.59
C ALA A 354 10.44 -8.30 7.79
N VAL A 355 10.78 -8.64 6.55
CA VAL A 355 9.90 -9.40 5.64
C VAL A 355 10.06 -10.93 5.71
N LYS A 356 11.08 -11.45 6.42
CA LYS A 356 11.25 -12.89 6.62
C LYS A 356 10.22 -13.44 7.62
N PRO A 357 9.96 -14.76 7.63
CA PRO A 357 9.10 -15.38 8.64
C PRO A 357 9.54 -15.01 10.07
N GLY A 358 8.60 -14.49 10.87
CA GLY A 358 8.86 -13.97 12.22
C GLY A 358 9.43 -12.56 12.28
N GLY A 359 9.69 -11.91 11.14
CA GLY A 359 10.01 -10.49 11.05
C GLY A 359 8.80 -9.60 11.32
N THR A 360 9.04 -8.31 11.59
CA THR A 360 8.02 -7.31 11.93
C THR A 360 6.94 -7.19 10.85
N SER A 361 7.33 -6.93 9.60
CA SER A 361 6.40 -6.81 8.48
C SER A 361 5.65 -8.11 8.18
N SER A 362 6.33 -9.27 8.23
CA SER A 362 5.68 -10.57 8.06
C SER A 362 4.62 -10.82 9.14
N THR A 363 4.97 -10.56 10.40
CA THR A 363 4.06 -10.74 11.55
C THR A 363 2.87 -9.78 11.47
N ASN A 364 3.10 -8.55 11.03
CA ASN A 364 2.05 -7.55 10.82
C ASN A 364 1.08 -8.00 9.71
N LEU A 365 1.60 -8.55 8.61
CA LEU A 365 0.74 -9.11 7.56
C LEU A 365 -0.08 -10.29 8.06
N ASP A 366 0.53 -11.22 8.82
CA ASP A 366 -0.18 -12.35 9.43
C ASP A 366 -1.27 -11.88 10.40
N THR A 367 -0.98 -10.84 11.19
CA THR A 367 -1.94 -10.21 12.10
C THR A 367 -3.15 -9.67 11.34
N PHE A 368 -2.92 -8.90 10.27
CA PHE A 368 -3.98 -8.39 9.42
C PHE A 368 -4.84 -9.53 8.84
N VAL A 369 -4.21 -10.56 8.30
CA VAL A 369 -4.93 -11.72 7.72
C VAL A 369 -5.79 -12.42 8.78
N GLU A 370 -5.26 -12.59 9.99
CA GLU A 370 -6.00 -13.21 11.09
C GLU A 370 -7.16 -12.34 11.59
N ASP A 371 -6.96 -11.02 11.69
CA ASP A 371 -8.01 -10.07 12.05
C ASP A 371 -9.16 -10.10 11.03
N MET A 372 -8.85 -10.15 9.73
CA MET A 372 -9.86 -10.28 8.67
C MET A 372 -10.63 -11.60 8.75
N ARG A 373 -9.96 -12.72 9.08
CA ARG A 373 -10.63 -14.02 9.31
C ARG A 373 -11.56 -13.98 10.51
N LYS A 374 -11.11 -13.42 11.64
CA LYS A 374 -11.94 -13.27 12.85
C LYS A 374 -13.13 -12.36 12.61
N GLY A 375 -12.93 -11.24 11.91
CA GLY A 375 -14.00 -10.31 11.52
C GLY A 375 -15.09 -11.00 10.71
N LEU A 376 -14.71 -11.85 9.74
CA LEU A 376 -15.64 -12.67 8.97
C LEU A 376 -16.42 -13.64 9.87
N ILE A 377 -15.75 -14.35 10.77
CA ILE A 377 -16.38 -15.29 11.71
C ILE A 377 -17.41 -14.55 12.58
N MET A 378 -17.05 -13.39 13.14
CA MET A 378 -17.96 -12.61 13.98
C MET A 378 -19.16 -12.07 13.19
N ALA A 379 -18.96 -11.64 11.95
CA ALA A 379 -20.05 -11.22 11.06
C ALA A 379 -21.00 -12.38 10.74
N LEU A 380 -20.47 -13.58 10.46
CA LEU A 380 -21.25 -14.79 10.23
C LEU A 380 -22.04 -15.20 11.49
N VAL A 381 -21.40 -15.21 12.66
CA VAL A 381 -22.06 -15.48 13.95
C VAL A 381 -23.20 -14.48 14.20
N LYS A 382 -22.99 -13.19 13.93
CA LYS A 382 -24.02 -12.16 14.10
C LYS A 382 -25.20 -12.35 13.12
N ARG A 383 -24.93 -12.76 11.88
CA ARG A 383 -25.97 -13.10 10.89
C ARG A 383 -26.78 -14.32 11.35
N VAL A 384 -26.12 -15.42 11.70
CA VAL A 384 -26.78 -16.63 12.23
C VAL A 384 -27.60 -16.30 13.49
N TYR A 385 -27.04 -15.55 14.43
CA TYR A 385 -27.75 -15.13 15.64
C TYR A 385 -28.98 -14.26 15.32
N THR A 386 -28.87 -13.35 14.36
CA THR A 386 -29.99 -12.51 13.92
C THR A 386 -31.07 -13.33 13.22
N ASP A 387 -30.68 -14.28 12.37
CA ASP A 387 -31.62 -15.14 11.63
C ASP A 387 -32.30 -16.15 12.55
N VAL A 388 -31.58 -16.71 13.54
CA VAL A 388 -32.15 -17.53 14.61
C VAL A 388 -33.14 -16.71 15.43
N ASN A 389 -32.82 -15.48 15.81
CA ASN A 389 -33.74 -14.64 16.59
C ASN A 389 -34.94 -14.15 15.78
N LYS A 390 -34.77 -13.84 14.49
CA LYS A 390 -35.89 -13.60 13.57
C LYS A 390 -36.76 -14.85 13.48
N SER A 391 -36.16 -16.02 13.26
CA SER A 391 -36.89 -17.29 13.20
C SER A 391 -37.63 -17.59 14.49
N LYS A 392 -37.01 -17.41 15.66
CA LYS A 392 -37.68 -17.52 16.98
C LYS A 392 -38.82 -16.51 17.14
N LYS A 393 -38.67 -15.29 16.62
CA LYS A 393 -39.72 -14.25 16.65
C LYS A 393 -40.92 -14.60 15.74
N TYR A 394 -40.69 -15.27 14.61
CA TYR A 394 -41.75 -15.69 13.68
C TYR A 394 -42.37 -17.05 14.03
N LEU A 395 -41.57 -17.98 14.57
CA LEU A 395 -42.01 -19.31 14.97
C LEU A 395 -42.55 -19.35 16.40
N GLY A 396 -42.13 -18.46 17.29
CA GLY A 396 -42.62 -18.39 18.68
C GLY A 396 -44.14 -18.31 18.76
N PRO A 397 -44.80 -17.36 18.08
CA PRO A 397 -46.25 -17.30 18.02
C PRO A 397 -46.90 -18.52 17.35
N LEU A 398 -46.19 -19.21 16.45
CA LEU A 398 -46.67 -20.42 15.79
C LEU A 398 -46.60 -21.64 16.72
N VAL A 399 -45.53 -21.77 17.51
CA VAL A 399 -45.34 -22.79 18.53
C VAL A 399 -46.33 -22.59 19.68
N ASP A 400 -46.54 -21.34 20.10
CA ASP A 400 -47.56 -20.96 21.08
C ASP A 400 -48.98 -21.25 20.56
N ALA A 401 -49.25 -20.97 19.29
CA ALA A 401 -50.55 -21.27 18.65
C ALA A 401 -50.78 -22.77 18.38
N LEU A 402 -49.71 -23.55 18.20
CA LEU A 402 -49.77 -25.00 18.06
C LEU A 402 -49.86 -25.72 19.42
N GLY A 403 -49.79 -24.99 20.53
CA GLY A 403 -49.98 -25.54 21.87
C GLY A 403 -48.90 -26.53 22.30
N VAL A 404 -47.71 -26.47 21.68
CA VAL A 404 -46.57 -27.30 22.10
C VAL A 404 -45.92 -26.62 23.30
N SER A 405 -46.61 -26.65 24.44
CA SER A 405 -45.94 -26.43 25.72
C SER A 405 -45.08 -27.65 25.98
N GLU A 406 -43.77 -27.48 26.16
CA GLU A 406 -43.04 -28.42 26.99
C GLU A 406 -43.70 -28.36 28.37
N THR A 407 -44.53 -29.35 28.69
CA THR A 407 -44.95 -29.57 30.06
C THR A 407 -43.69 -29.87 30.86
N GLU A 408 -43.45 -29.11 31.93
CA GLU A 408 -42.38 -29.29 32.92
C GLU A 408 -42.37 -30.68 33.61
N GLN A 409 -43.09 -31.68 33.09
CA GLN A 409 -43.14 -33.05 33.60
C GLN A 409 -42.24 -34.05 32.86
N ASP A 410 -41.63 -33.72 31.72
CA ASP A 410 -40.77 -34.66 30.98
C ASP A 410 -39.26 -34.48 31.19
N VAL A 411 -38.83 -33.44 31.93
CA VAL A 411 -37.40 -33.24 32.27
C VAL A 411 -37.00 -34.03 33.53
N GLU A 412 -37.91 -34.29 34.48
CA GLU A 412 -37.57 -35.01 35.72
C GLU A 412 -37.50 -36.55 35.60
N SER A 413 -37.88 -37.14 34.46
CA SER A 413 -37.85 -38.61 34.29
C SER A 413 -36.64 -39.13 33.51
N ARG A 414 -35.82 -38.27 32.89
CA ARG A 414 -34.60 -38.67 32.17
C ARG A 414 -33.31 -38.54 32.98
N ASP A 415 -33.27 -37.70 34.02
CA ASP A 415 -32.07 -37.48 34.84
C ASP A 415 -31.93 -38.42 36.07
N LYS A 416 -32.75 -39.48 36.17
CA LYS A 416 -32.69 -40.43 37.29
C LYS A 416 -32.45 -41.89 36.92
N LYS A 417 -31.99 -42.21 35.71
CA LYS A 417 -31.75 -43.61 35.33
C LYS A 417 -30.45 -43.96 34.61
N ASP A 418 -29.43 -43.10 34.63
CA ASP A 418 -28.08 -43.45 34.18
C ASP A 418 -27.00 -43.01 35.20
N SER A 419 -27.12 -43.51 36.42
CA SER A 419 -26.01 -43.55 37.39
C SER A 419 -25.86 -44.92 38.03
N SER A 420 -25.85 -45.98 37.21
CA SER A 420 -25.24 -47.24 37.63
C SER A 420 -24.98 -48.15 36.44
N GLU A 421 -23.73 -48.61 36.37
CA GLU A 421 -23.24 -49.83 35.73
C GLU A 421 -22.45 -49.71 34.43
N SER A 422 -21.24 -50.23 34.59
CA SER A 422 -20.17 -50.44 33.64
C SER A 422 -20.42 -51.64 32.71
N THR A 423 -19.74 -51.57 31.57
CA THR A 423 -19.22 -52.67 30.72
C THR A 423 -20.03 -53.19 29.53
N SER A 424 -19.32 -53.13 28.39
CA SER A 424 -19.27 -54.10 27.27
C SER A 424 -20.02 -53.75 25.98
N SER A 425 -19.33 -54.12 24.90
CA SER A 425 -19.65 -53.91 23.49
C SER A 425 -20.90 -54.64 23.00
N LYS A 426 -21.62 -54.04 22.04
CA LYS A 426 -21.89 -54.58 20.67
C LYS A 426 -23.05 -53.82 19.99
N ASP A 427 -22.71 -53.09 18.94
CA ASP A 427 -23.14 -53.26 17.54
C ASP A 427 -24.64 -53.58 17.16
N TRP A 428 -25.11 -52.85 16.13
CA TRP A 428 -26.29 -52.98 15.23
C TRP A 428 -27.64 -52.31 15.57
N GLY A 429 -28.17 -51.55 14.59
CA GLY A 429 -29.62 -51.50 14.31
C GLY A 429 -30.20 -50.14 13.91
N SER A 430 -30.28 -49.86 12.61
CA SER A 430 -31.12 -48.83 11.98
C SER A 430 -32.60 -49.21 11.97
N ASP A 431 -33.52 -48.31 12.33
CA ASP A 431 -34.91 -48.34 11.83
C ASP A 431 -35.58 -46.94 11.81
N PRO A 432 -36.29 -46.53 10.74
CA PRO A 432 -36.82 -45.19 10.54
C PRO A 432 -38.34 -45.14 10.75
N LYS A 433 -38.80 -44.54 11.85
CA LYS A 433 -40.23 -44.22 12.06
C LYS A 433 -40.40 -42.95 12.90
N GLU A 434 -40.16 -41.80 12.28
CA GLU A 434 -40.62 -40.49 12.79
C GLU A 434 -40.99 -39.52 11.65
N SER A 435 -41.19 -40.02 10.42
CA SER A 435 -41.48 -39.21 9.23
C SER A 435 -42.95 -39.11 8.82
N ASP A 436 -43.86 -39.81 9.52
CA ASP A 436 -45.24 -39.97 9.03
C ASP A 436 -46.28 -39.09 9.75
N GLU A 437 -45.94 -38.38 10.82
CA GLU A 437 -46.88 -37.45 11.48
C GLU A 437 -46.86 -36.02 10.91
N VAL A 438 -45.81 -35.62 10.18
CA VAL A 438 -45.72 -34.28 9.57
C VAL A 438 -46.50 -34.18 8.25
N VAL A 439 -46.75 -35.31 7.58
CA VAL A 439 -47.41 -35.34 6.27
C VAL A 439 -48.94 -35.20 6.36
N LEU A 440 -49.56 -35.47 7.51
CA LEU A 440 -51.02 -35.31 7.69
C LEU A 440 -51.46 -33.85 7.96
N GLY A 441 -50.54 -32.96 8.36
CA GLY A 441 -50.85 -31.56 8.66
C GLY A 441 -50.97 -30.65 7.44
N LEU A 442 -50.26 -30.96 6.35
CA LEU A 442 -50.19 -30.11 5.15
C LEU A 442 -51.36 -30.28 4.17
N HIS A 443 -52.12 -31.38 4.28
CA HIS A 443 -53.26 -31.63 3.40
C HIS A 443 -54.55 -30.89 3.82
N LYS A 444 -54.65 -30.42 5.08
CA LYS A 444 -55.79 -29.63 5.57
C LYS A 444 -55.68 -28.11 5.35
N LEU A 445 -54.50 -27.59 4.97
CA LEU A 445 -54.32 -26.16 4.69
C LEU A 445 -54.67 -25.77 3.23
N LYS A 446 -54.68 -26.74 2.31
CA LYS A 446 -54.99 -26.52 0.89
C LYS A 446 -56.48 -26.36 0.57
N GLU A 447 -57.38 -26.83 1.44
CA GLU A 447 -58.84 -26.65 1.26
C GLU A 447 -59.38 -25.33 1.85
N LYS A 448 -58.60 -24.59 2.64
CA LYS A 448 -59.06 -23.37 3.32
C LYS A 448 -58.68 -22.05 2.64
N MET A 449 -57.82 -22.07 1.62
CA MET A 449 -57.42 -20.88 0.88
C MET A 449 -57.78 -21.03 -0.60
N GLY A 450 -59.08 -20.92 -0.89
CA GLY A 450 -59.56 -20.73 -2.25
C GLY A 450 -59.23 -19.33 -2.74
N VAL A 451 -58.15 -19.19 -3.51
CA VAL A 451 -57.94 -18.07 -4.44
C VAL A 451 -57.18 -18.59 -5.66
N ASP A 452 -57.86 -18.56 -6.80
CA ASP A 452 -57.33 -18.87 -8.12
C ASP A 452 -56.26 -17.86 -8.58
N ASN A 453 -55.26 -18.38 -9.27
CA ASN A 453 -54.24 -17.68 -10.08
C ASN A 453 -54.91 -16.95 -11.29
N PRO A 454 -54.21 -16.25 -12.24
CA PRO A 454 -52.77 -15.92 -12.37
C PRO A 454 -52.47 -14.50 -12.94
N ILE A 455 -51.18 -14.19 -13.22
CA ILE A 455 -50.63 -13.62 -14.50
C ILE A 455 -49.59 -12.47 -14.35
N MET A 456 -48.35 -12.86 -14.74
CA MET A 456 -47.34 -12.18 -15.58
C MET A 456 -46.32 -11.17 -15.02
N VAL A 457 -45.12 -11.73 -14.87
CA VAL A 457 -43.80 -11.23 -15.24
C VAL A 457 -43.78 -10.42 -16.55
N GLU A 458 -43.14 -9.25 -16.53
CA GLU A 458 -42.51 -8.69 -17.73
C GLU A 458 -41.07 -8.24 -17.41
N LYS A 459 -40.11 -8.90 -18.08
CA LYS A 459 -38.70 -8.50 -18.18
C LYS A 459 -38.61 -7.32 -19.16
N ARG A 460 -37.77 -6.33 -18.86
CA ARG A 460 -37.13 -5.52 -19.91
C ARG A 460 -35.64 -5.40 -19.65
N ASN A 461 -34.88 -5.91 -20.63
CA ASN A 461 -33.48 -5.58 -20.87
C ASN A 461 -33.40 -4.14 -21.39
N VAL A 462 -32.55 -3.30 -20.79
CA VAL A 462 -31.36 -2.63 -21.37
C VAL A 462 -30.42 -2.31 -20.22
#